data_AF-A0A1I2LG82-F1
#
_entry.id   AF-A0A1I2LG82-F1
#
_cell.length_a   1.000
_cell.length_b   1.000
_cell.length_c   1.000
_cell.angle_alpha   90.00
_cell.angle_beta   90.00
_cell.angle_gamma   90.00
#
_symmetry.space_group_name_H-M   'P 1'
#
loop_
_entity.id
_entity.type
_entity.pdbx_description
1 polymer ?
#
loop_
_entity_poly.entity_id
_entity_poly.type
_entity_poly.pdbx_seq_one_letter_code
_entity_poly.pdbx_strand_id
1 'polypeptide(L)'
;MARPKTPLPPAEAVRALVDGEGRLLVRVTPGAKVEMLEISDGRLSAKVRAKPEDGKANEAVRALLAAALELAPSRLELLRGATSREKQFRVG
;
A
#
# COMPACT_ATOMS: atom_id res chain seq x y z
N MET A 1 -19.57 -11.24 -10.18
CA MET A 1 -19.26 -11.09 -8.74
C MET A 1 -18.71 -9.69 -8.53
N ALA A 2 -19.44 -8.84 -7.79
CA ALA A 2 -19.04 -7.46 -7.56
C ALA A 2 -17.70 -7.44 -6.81
N ARG A 3 -16.63 -7.04 -7.50
CA ARG A 3 -15.38 -6.71 -6.80
C ARG A 3 -15.76 -5.62 -5.79
N PRO A 4 -15.52 -5.82 -4.48
CA PRO A 4 -15.78 -4.75 -3.52
C PRO A 4 -15.06 -3.50 -4.05
N LYS A 5 -15.80 -2.39 -4.15
CA LYS A 5 -15.25 -1.09 -4.50
C LYS A 5 -14.36 -0.65 -3.34
N THR A 6 -13.17 -1.24 -3.22
CA THR A 6 -12.10 -0.68 -2.42
C THR A 6 -11.84 0.69 -3.02
N PRO A 7 -12.02 1.80 -2.28
CA PRO A 7 -11.66 3.09 -2.79
C PRO A 7 -10.14 3.09 -2.93
N LEU A 8 -9.70 3.07 -4.18
CA LEU A 8 -8.32 3.12 -4.59
C LEU A 8 -8.12 4.47 -5.31
N PRO A 9 -7.04 5.20 -5.02
CA PRO A 9 -6.67 6.38 -5.79
C PRO A 9 -6.28 5.94 -7.21
N PRO A 10 -6.30 6.85 -8.19
CA PRO A 10 -5.84 6.55 -9.53
C PRO A 10 -4.37 6.08 -9.51
N ALA A 11 -4.07 5.03 -10.28
CA ALA A 11 -2.74 4.42 -10.32
C ALA A 11 -1.64 5.45 -10.63
N GLU A 12 -1.92 6.41 -11.52
CA GLU A 12 -0.99 7.48 -11.85
C GLU A 12 -0.64 8.37 -10.66
N ALA A 13 -1.60 8.68 -9.79
CA ALA A 13 -1.31 9.46 -8.59
C ALA A 13 -0.44 8.69 -7.60
N VAL A 14 -0.61 7.36 -7.50
CA VAL A 14 0.27 6.52 -6.68
C VAL A 14 1.67 6.46 -7.29
N ARG A 15 1.78 6.33 -8.62
CA ARG A 15 3.05 6.35 -9.35
C ARG A 15 3.76 7.69 -9.23
N ALA A 16 3.03 8.79 -9.17
CA ALA A 16 3.58 10.13 -8.96
C ALA A 16 4.26 10.31 -7.58
N LEU A 17 3.93 9.45 -6.60
CA LEU A 17 4.58 9.41 -5.28
C LEU A 17 5.83 8.53 -5.25
N VAL A 18 6.12 7.82 -6.34
CA VAL A 18 7.32 6.99 -6.46
C VAL A 18 8.49 7.92 -6.76
N ASP A 19 9.51 7.89 -5.90
CA ASP A 19 10.73 8.67 -6.07
C ASP A 19 11.57 8.15 -7.26
N GLY A 20 12.57 8.91 -7.71
CA GLY A 20 13.43 8.56 -8.84
C GLY A 20 14.16 7.22 -8.70
N GLU A 21 14.33 6.71 -7.49
CA GLU A 21 14.88 5.37 -7.22
C GLU A 21 13.83 4.23 -7.22
N GLY A 22 12.57 4.51 -7.57
CA GLY A 22 11.49 3.53 -7.53
C GLY A 22 10.97 3.27 -6.12
N ARG A 23 11.07 4.23 -5.20
CA ARG A 23 10.68 4.06 -3.79
C ARG A 23 9.36 4.75 -3.50
N LEU A 24 8.44 4.04 -2.85
CA LEU A 24 7.12 4.52 -2.46
C LEU A 24 6.98 4.49 -0.95
N LEU A 25 6.70 5.65 -0.36
CA LEU A 25 6.39 5.77 1.07
C LEU A 25 4.91 5.56 1.31
N VAL A 26 4.59 4.64 2.22
CA VAL A 26 3.24 4.21 2.54
C VAL A 26 3.04 4.16 4.04
N ARG A 27 2.09 4.95 4.54
CA ARG A 27 1.63 4.91 5.91
C ARG A 27 0.54 3.86 6.07
N VAL A 28 0.84 2.81 6.79
CA VAL A 28 -0.06 1.70 7.06
C VAL A 28 -0.82 1.93 8.35
N THR A 29 -2.13 1.74 8.28
CA THR A 29 -3.05 1.71 9.42
C THR A 29 -3.65 0.31 9.50
N PRO A 30 -3.03 -0.60 10.28
CA PRO A 30 -3.53 -1.96 10.47
C PRO A 30 -4.73 -1.98 11.42
N GLY A 31 -5.56 -3.03 11.35
CA GLY A 31 -6.75 -3.18 12.18
C GLY A 31 -7.90 -2.20 11.86
N ALA A 32 -7.89 -1.60 10.67
CA ALA A 32 -8.98 -0.74 10.22
C ALA A 32 -10.26 -1.55 9.95
N LYS A 33 -11.44 -0.97 10.17
CA LYS A 33 -12.72 -1.64 9.82
C LYS A 33 -12.91 -1.81 8.30
N VAL A 34 -12.15 -1.11 7.48
CA VAL A 34 -12.25 -1.09 6.03
C VAL A 34 -10.87 -1.21 5.40
N GLU A 35 -10.83 -1.71 4.17
CA GLU A 35 -9.64 -1.73 3.33
C GLU A 35 -9.76 -0.57 2.34
N MET A 36 -8.77 0.33 2.33
CA MET A 36 -8.74 1.46 1.41
C MET A 36 -7.32 2.01 1.27
N LEU A 37 -7.06 2.61 0.12
CA LEU A 37 -5.84 3.36 -0.13
C LEU A 37 -6.23 4.82 -0.35
N GLU A 38 -5.47 5.75 0.20
CA GLU A 38 -5.77 7.18 0.14
C GLU A 38 -4.47 7.96 0.00
N ILE A 39 -4.48 9.01 -0.82
CA ILE A 39 -3.35 9.94 -0.92
C ILE A 39 -3.75 11.20 -0.17
N SER A 40 -2.94 11.61 0.80
CA SER A 40 -3.17 12.79 1.61
C SER A 40 -1.85 13.53 1.78
N ASP A 41 -1.81 14.81 1.42
CA ASP A 41 -0.63 15.67 1.58
C ASP A 41 0.66 15.09 0.93
N GLY A 42 0.54 14.50 -0.26
CA GLY A 42 1.66 13.84 -0.94
C GLY A 42 2.15 12.56 -0.26
N ARG A 43 1.37 11.98 0.65
CA ARG A 43 1.69 10.72 1.33
C ARG A 43 0.62 9.68 1.07
N LEU A 44 1.04 8.47 0.74
CA LEU A 44 0.13 7.36 0.55
C LEU A 44 -0.23 6.73 1.90
N SER A 45 -1.51 6.55 2.17
CA SER A 45 -2.04 5.92 3.38
C SER A 45 -2.83 4.66 3.02
N ALA A 46 -2.39 3.53 3.53
CA ALA A 46 -3.04 2.23 3.35
C ALA A 46 -3.73 1.82 4.65
N LYS A 47 -5.06 1.68 4.62
CA LYS A 47 -5.85 1.13 5.72
C LYS A 47 -6.15 -0.32 5.39
N VAL A 48 -5.80 -1.22 6.29
CA VAL A 48 -6.05 -2.66 6.11
C VAL A 48 -6.72 -3.25 7.34
N ARG A 49 -7.59 -4.23 7.12
CA ARG A 49 -8.23 -5.01 8.19
C ARG A 49 -7.27 -5.95 8.90
N ALA A 50 -6.20 -6.34 8.21
CA ALA A 50 -5.18 -7.21 8.77
C ALA A 50 -4.58 -6.58 10.03
N LYS A 51 -4.44 -7.41 11.07
CA LYS A 51 -3.74 -7.04 12.30
C LYS A 51 -2.24 -6.89 12.04
N PRO A 52 -1.52 -6.06 12.81
CA PRO A 52 -0.07 -5.90 12.70
C PRO A 52 0.71 -7.10 13.29
N GLU A 53 0.15 -8.31 13.18
CA GLU A 53 0.71 -9.54 13.75
C GLU A 53 1.18 -10.45 12.60
N ASP A 54 2.37 -11.04 12.73
CA ASP A 54 2.95 -12.03 11.81
C ASP A 54 2.98 -11.64 10.32
N GLY A 55 3.30 -10.38 10.01
CA GLY A 55 3.50 -9.95 8.62
C GLY A 55 2.23 -9.90 7.76
N LYS A 56 1.05 -10.27 8.29
CA LYS A 56 -0.23 -10.22 7.58
C LYS A 56 -0.59 -8.82 7.11
N ALA A 57 -0.26 -7.81 7.92
CA ALA A 57 -0.41 -6.41 7.52
C ALA A 57 0.52 -6.02 6.35
N ASN A 58 1.70 -6.65 6.21
CA ASN A 58 2.61 -6.38 5.09
C ASN A 58 2.03 -6.95 3.80
N GLU A 59 1.57 -8.20 3.85
CA GLU A 59 0.97 -8.88 2.70
C GLU A 59 -0.32 -8.19 2.24
N ALA A 60 -1.20 -7.85 3.18
CA ALA A 60 -2.45 -7.13 2.87
C ALA A 60 -2.18 -5.77 2.20
N VAL A 61 -1.22 -5.00 2.74
CA VAL A 61 -0.83 -3.71 2.14
C VAL A 61 -0.21 -3.92 0.76
N ARG A 62 0.64 -4.92 0.60
CA ARG A 62 1.27 -5.25 -0.69
C ARG A 62 0.23 -5.64 -1.74
N ALA A 63 -0.76 -6.44 -1.38
CA ALA A 63 -1.87 -6.79 -2.27
C ALA A 63 -2.72 -5.57 -2.64
N LEU A 64 -2.99 -4.69 -1.67
CA LEU A 64 -3.73 -3.44 -1.87
C LEU A 64 -2.99 -2.48 -2.82
N LEU A 65 -1.68 -2.31 -2.61
CA LEU A 65 -0.82 -1.48 -3.47
C LEU A 65 -0.72 -2.06 -4.87
N ALA A 66 -0.58 -3.38 -5.00
CA ALA A 66 -0.53 -4.07 -6.29
C ALA A 66 -1.82 -3.82 -7.10
N ALA A 67 -2.98 -3.92 -6.45
CA ALA A 67 -4.26 -3.61 -7.06
C ALA A 67 -4.38 -2.13 -7.46
N ALA A 68 -3.88 -1.21 -6.63
CA ALA A 68 -3.91 0.23 -6.93
C ALA A 68 -2.99 0.64 -8.08
N LEU A 69 -1.82 0.00 -8.19
CA LEU A 69 -0.82 0.27 -9.22
C LEU A 69 -1.03 -0.53 -10.51
N GLU A 70 -2.00 -1.46 -10.49
CA GLU A 70 -2.23 -2.47 -11.53
C GLU A 70 -0.95 -3.27 -11.86
N LEU A 71 -0.19 -3.59 -10.82
CA LEU A 71 1.08 -4.31 -10.89
C LEU A 71 0.99 -5.66 -10.20
N ALA A 72 1.89 -6.57 -10.57
CA ALA A 72 2.04 -7.81 -9.83
C ALA A 72 2.61 -7.51 -8.43
N PRO A 73 2.12 -8.17 -7.36
CA PRO A 73 2.65 -7.98 -6.02
C PRO A 73 4.15 -8.31 -5.97
N SER A 74 4.65 -9.22 -6.82
CA SER A 74 6.09 -9.53 -6.98
C SER A 74 6.97 -8.33 -7.33
N ARG A 75 6.40 -7.28 -7.93
CA ARG A 75 7.12 -6.03 -8.22
C ARG A 75 7.16 -5.05 -7.05
N LEU A 76 6.46 -5.38 -5.97
CA LEU A 76 6.46 -4.63 -4.72
C LEU A 76 7.31 -5.36 -3.69
N GLU A 77 8.42 -4.73 -3.33
CA GLU A 77 9.35 -5.25 -2.32
C GLU A 77 9.38 -4.31 -1.12
N LEU A 78 9.25 -4.85 0.10
CA LEU A 78 9.32 -4.04 1.31
C LEU A 78 10.79 -3.72 1.63
N LEU A 79 11.20 -2.47 1.45
CA LEU A 79 12.56 -2.00 1.76
C LEU A 79 12.74 -1.68 3.23
N ARG A 80 11.77 -0.99 3.83
CA ARG A 80 11.79 -0.60 5.26
C ARG A 80 10.40 -0.59 5.88
N GLY A 81 10.36 -0.66 7.21
CA GLY A 81 9.14 -0.50 7.99
C GLY A 81 8.38 -1.79 8.27
N ALA A 82 9.05 -2.95 8.25
CA ALA A 82 8.41 -4.23 8.59
C ALA A 82 7.71 -4.23 9.95
N THR A 83 8.27 -3.51 10.92
CA THR A 83 7.74 -3.36 12.29
C THR A 83 7.09 -2.01 12.56
N SER A 84 7.06 -1.11 11.57
CA SER A 84 6.60 0.27 11.71
C SER A 84 5.35 0.56 10.88
N ARG A 85 4.60 1.58 11.31
CA ARG A 85 3.45 2.10 10.57
C ARG A 85 3.85 2.77 9.26
N GLU A 86 5.05 3.35 9.19
CA GLU A 86 5.59 3.92 7.96
C GLU A 86 6.41 2.85 7.26
N LYS A 87 6.01 2.51 6.03
CA LYS A 87 6.62 1.49 5.21
C LYS A 87 7.15 2.11 3.94
N GLN A 88 8.29 1.60 3.48
CA GLN A 88 8.85 1.97 2.20
C GLN A 88 8.85 0.73 1.32
N PHE A 89 8.14 0.81 0.20
CA PHE A 89 8.11 -0.24 -0.81
C PHE A 89 8.92 0.19 -2.02
N ARG A 90 9.64 -0.74 -2.63
CA ARG A 90 10.19 -0.58 -3.97
C ARG A 90 9.11 -0.94 -4.98
N VAL A 91 8.97 -0.12 -6.00
CA VAL A 91 8.14 -0.36 -7.19
C VAL A 91 9.10 -0.51 -8.37
N GLY A 92 9.10 -1.69 -8.99
CA GLY A 92 9.89 -2.02 -10.19
C GLY A 92 9.06 -2.69 -11.26
#